data_AF-A0A1R0L038-F1
#
_entry.id   AF-A0A1R0L038-F1
#
_cell.length_a   1.000
_cell.length_b   1.000
_cell.length_c   1.000
_cell.angle_alpha   90.00
_cell.angle_beta   90.00
_cell.angle_gamma   90.00
#
_symmetry.space_group_name_H-M   'P 1'
#
loop_
_entity.id
_entity.type
_entity.pdbx_description
1 polymer ?
#
loop_
_entity_poly.entity_id
_entity_poly.type
_entity_poly.pdbx_seq_one_letter_code
_entity_poly.pdbx_strand_id
1 'polypeptide(L)'
;MSDVTALAESPEMTEDRVTAWHEAGHAIVYLQGRSLRYVTLRPRAAGRAGFTAVRPRCVDLGTQAVVAHAGPLAQARHVLEATSAAERLHEGVTAEDVRLGAYLHSGHDDLALIAHTRQAYGFSGRQPEPRAEVAQDLVDRHWTDICRIATRLLKHRTLTDAQLRVCVPAIPLAS
;
A
#
# COMPACT_ATOMS: atom_id res chain seq x y z
N MET A 1 -23.01 -34.78 8.02
CA MET A 1 -21.62 -34.87 7.54
C MET A 1 -21.38 -33.62 6.73
N SER A 2 -20.54 -32.74 7.26
CA SER A 2 -20.34 -31.37 6.80
C SER A 2 -19.24 -31.34 5.75
N ASP A 3 -19.58 -31.01 4.50
CA ASP A 3 -18.60 -30.72 3.46
C ASP A 3 -18.23 -29.23 3.51
N VAL A 4 -17.10 -28.95 4.15
CA VAL A 4 -16.41 -27.66 4.07
C VAL A 4 -15.53 -27.71 2.83
N THR A 5 -16.06 -27.23 1.70
CA THR A 5 -15.23 -26.95 0.52
C THR A 5 -14.48 -25.65 0.79
N ALA A 6 -13.30 -25.75 1.40
CA ALA A 6 -12.31 -24.68 1.35
C ALA A 6 -11.89 -24.52 -0.12
N LEU A 7 -12.53 -23.58 -0.83
CA LEU A 7 -12.02 -23.11 -2.11
C LEU A 7 -10.63 -22.53 -1.84
N ALA A 8 -9.59 -23.27 -2.23
CA ALA A 8 -8.24 -22.74 -2.28
C ALA A 8 -8.27 -21.46 -3.12
N GLU A 9 -7.92 -20.32 -2.51
CA GLU A 9 -7.89 -19.03 -3.19
C GLU A 9 -6.89 -19.11 -4.36
N SER A 10 -7.29 -18.68 -5.57
CA SER A 10 -6.38 -18.73 -6.71
C SER A 10 -5.17 -17.80 -6.49
N PRO A 11 -3.98 -18.13 -7.01
CA PRO A 11 -2.78 -17.29 -6.84
C PRO A 11 -2.98 -15.83 -7.28
N GLU A 12 -3.74 -15.64 -8.36
CA GLU A 12 -4.12 -14.32 -8.89
C GLU A 12 -5.00 -13.52 -7.91
N MET A 13 -5.90 -14.18 -7.17
CA MET A 13 -6.67 -13.52 -6.10
C MET A 13 -5.80 -13.13 -4.90
N THR A 14 -4.73 -13.89 -4.64
CA THR A 14 -3.77 -13.59 -3.58
C THR A 14 -2.90 -12.37 -3.94
N GLU A 15 -2.44 -12.26 -5.20
CA GLU A 15 -1.71 -11.10 -5.70
C GLU A 15 -2.57 -9.82 -5.74
N ASP A 16 -3.82 -9.94 -6.22
CA ASP A 16 -4.79 -8.85 -6.22
C ASP A 16 -5.06 -8.32 -4.80
N ARG A 17 -5.15 -9.23 -3.82
CA ARG A 17 -5.31 -8.87 -2.40
C ARG A 17 -4.12 -8.06 -1.92
N VAL A 18 -2.91 -8.60 -2.04
CA VAL A 18 -1.69 -7.93 -1.61
C VAL A 18 -1.56 -6.54 -2.25
N THR A 19 -1.87 -6.43 -3.55
CA THR A 19 -1.87 -5.17 -4.28
C THR A 19 -2.93 -4.18 -3.79
N ALA A 20 -4.12 -4.64 -3.39
CA ALA A 20 -5.16 -3.76 -2.88
C ALA A 20 -4.77 -3.02 -1.60
N TRP A 21 -4.04 -3.68 -0.69
CA TRP A 21 -3.51 -3.02 0.50
C TRP A 21 -2.34 -2.08 0.17
N HIS A 22 -1.50 -2.44 -0.81
CA HIS A 22 -0.46 -1.56 -1.32
C HIS A 22 -1.03 -0.25 -1.86
N GLU A 23 -1.99 -0.33 -2.78
CA GLU A 23 -2.63 0.84 -3.38
C GLU A 23 -3.45 1.66 -2.36
N ALA A 24 -4.09 1.00 -1.40
CA ALA A 24 -4.78 1.68 -0.30
C ALA A 24 -3.81 2.48 0.59
N GLY A 25 -2.59 1.97 0.82
CA GLY A 25 -1.52 2.67 1.53
C GLY A 25 -1.16 4.00 0.84
N HIS A 26 -0.93 3.98 -0.48
CA HIS A 26 -0.70 5.22 -1.24
C HIS A 26 -1.90 6.17 -1.18
N ALA A 27 -3.12 5.65 -1.31
CA ALA A 27 -4.33 6.45 -1.33
C ALA A 27 -4.49 7.30 -0.06
N ILE A 28 -4.21 6.72 1.12
CA ILE A 28 -4.31 7.44 2.39
C ILE A 28 -3.39 8.64 2.44
N VAL A 29 -2.13 8.50 2.02
CA VAL A 29 -1.16 9.60 2.05
C VAL A 29 -1.63 10.74 1.14
N TYR A 30 -2.10 10.42 -0.06
CA TYR A 30 -2.61 11.44 -0.97
C TYR A 30 -3.88 12.13 -0.44
N LEU A 31 -4.79 11.38 0.19
CA LEU A 31 -6.07 11.93 0.65
C LEU A 31 -5.90 12.97 1.78
N GLN A 32 -4.78 12.96 2.52
CA GLN A 32 -4.46 13.92 3.60
C GLN A 32 -4.45 15.39 3.16
N GLY A 33 -4.41 15.67 1.86
CA GLY A 33 -4.48 17.04 1.37
C GLY A 33 -4.77 17.16 -0.12
N ARG A 34 -5.18 16.07 -0.78
CA ARG A 34 -5.36 16.04 -2.24
C ARG A 34 -6.60 15.27 -2.66
N SER A 35 -7.13 15.64 -3.82
CA SER A 35 -8.10 14.82 -4.56
C SER A 35 -7.35 13.82 -5.44
N LEU A 36 -7.72 12.56 -5.39
CA LEU A 36 -7.27 11.54 -6.34
C LEU A 36 -8.16 11.58 -7.59
N ARG A 37 -7.72 10.98 -8.70
CA ARG A 37 -8.62 10.76 -9.85
C ARG A 37 -9.32 9.42 -9.68
N TYR A 38 -8.52 8.38 -9.45
CA TYR A 38 -8.97 7.06 -9.06
C TYR A 38 -7.80 6.24 -8.52
N VAL A 39 -8.10 5.16 -7.82
CA VAL A 39 -7.18 4.07 -7.47
C VAL A 39 -7.66 2.81 -8.19
N THR A 40 -6.79 2.02 -8.79
CA THR A 40 -7.17 0.84 -9.58
C THR A 40 -6.25 -0.35 -9.37
N LEU A 41 -6.82 -1.55 -9.43
CA LEU A 41 -6.11 -2.84 -9.51
C LEU A 41 -5.94 -3.32 -10.96
N ARG A 42 -6.38 -2.55 -11.96
CA ARG A 42 -6.31 -2.99 -13.36
C ARG A 42 -4.87 -2.84 -13.88
N PRO A 43 -4.24 -3.92 -14.40
CA PRO A 43 -2.97 -3.82 -15.11
C PRO A 43 -3.11 -2.89 -16.31
N ARG A 44 -2.28 -1.84 -16.39
CA ARG A 44 -2.26 -0.95 -17.57
C ARG A 44 -1.30 -1.41 -18.67
N ALA A 45 -0.46 -2.40 -18.39
CA ALA A 45 0.44 -3.05 -19.34
C ALA A 45 0.85 -4.42 -18.77
N ALA A 46 1.32 -5.34 -19.62
CA ALA A 46 1.92 -6.58 -19.17
C ALA A 46 3.02 -6.27 -18.13
N GLY A 47 2.84 -6.75 -16.89
CA GLY A 47 3.81 -6.58 -15.80
C GLY A 47 3.52 -5.50 -14.74
N ARG A 48 2.31 -4.93 -14.64
CA ARG A 48 1.94 -4.02 -13.53
C ARG A 48 0.67 -4.48 -12.82
N ALA A 49 0.74 -4.72 -11.50
CA ALA A 49 -0.37 -5.26 -10.71
C ALA A 49 -1.38 -4.20 -10.22
N GLY A 50 -1.04 -2.90 -10.18
CA GLY A 50 -1.92 -1.83 -9.67
C GLY A 50 -1.49 -0.43 -10.12
N PHE A 51 -2.36 0.56 -9.93
CA PHE A 51 -2.03 1.98 -10.18
C PHE A 51 -2.93 2.94 -9.38
N THR A 52 -2.31 3.84 -8.61
CA THR A 52 -2.97 5.04 -8.06
C THR A 52 -2.81 6.23 -9.01
N ALA A 53 -3.92 6.67 -9.61
CA ALA A 53 -3.93 7.83 -10.50
C ALA A 53 -4.26 9.11 -9.73
N VAL A 54 -3.24 9.91 -9.47
CA VAL A 54 -3.38 11.26 -8.91
C VAL A 54 -3.75 12.24 -10.03
N ARG A 55 -4.58 13.26 -9.75
CA ARG A 55 -4.75 14.38 -10.70
C ARG A 55 -3.41 15.13 -10.83
N PRO A 56 -2.98 15.53 -12.04
CA PRO A 56 -1.67 16.14 -12.24
C PRO A 56 -1.57 17.49 -11.50
N ARG A 57 -0.90 17.46 -10.35
CA ARG A 57 -0.38 18.62 -9.63
C ARG A 57 0.97 18.22 -9.06
N CYS A 58 1.91 19.16 -9.03
CA CYS A 58 3.24 18.95 -8.47
C CYS A 58 3.09 18.37 -7.05
N VAL A 59 3.69 17.21 -6.82
CA VAL A 59 3.81 16.60 -5.49
C VAL A 59 5.23 16.92 -5.04
N ASP A 60 5.38 17.55 -3.88
CA ASP A 60 6.70 17.83 -3.35
C ASP A 60 7.41 16.50 -3.04
N LEU A 61 8.74 16.53 -3.10
CA LEU A 61 9.58 15.35 -2.97
C LEU A 61 9.41 14.66 -1.60
N GLY A 62 9.07 15.43 -0.56
CA GLY A 62 8.81 14.90 0.78
C GLY A 62 7.54 14.04 0.81
N THR A 63 6.46 14.55 0.25
CA THR A 63 5.20 13.78 0.09
C THR A 63 5.43 12.55 -0.78
N GLN A 64 6.20 12.66 -1.87
CA GLN A 64 6.53 11.51 -2.73
C GLN A 64 7.27 10.40 -1.97
N ALA A 65 8.24 10.76 -1.13
CA ALA A 65 8.96 9.80 -0.29
C ALA A 65 8.04 9.09 0.71
N VAL A 66 7.11 9.81 1.35
CA VAL A 66 6.13 9.21 2.27
C VAL A 66 5.20 8.25 1.52
N VAL A 67 4.70 8.63 0.35
CA VAL A 67 3.86 7.76 -0.49
C VAL A 67 4.59 6.48 -0.86
N ALA A 68 5.86 6.59 -1.29
CA ALA A 68 6.67 5.46 -1.72
C ALA A 68 6.88 4.41 -0.61
N HIS A 69 6.93 4.85 0.65
CA HIS A 69 6.96 3.93 1.79
C HIS A 69 5.58 3.36 2.15
N ALA A 70 4.52 4.17 2.04
CA ALA A 70 3.21 3.81 2.57
C ALA A 70 2.58 2.56 1.91
N GLY A 71 2.74 2.40 0.59
CA GLY A 71 2.22 1.22 -0.12
C GLY A 71 2.86 -0.09 0.36
N PRO A 72 4.19 -0.23 0.26
CA PRO A 72 4.91 -1.40 0.77
C PRO A 72 4.67 -1.69 2.26
N LEU A 73 4.58 -0.66 3.11
CA LEU A 73 4.30 -0.83 4.55
C LEU A 73 2.88 -1.34 4.81
N ALA A 74 1.86 -0.80 4.13
CA ALA A 74 0.49 -1.27 4.25
C ALA A 74 0.34 -2.72 3.77
N GLN A 75 1.02 -3.07 2.67
CA GLN A 75 1.11 -4.42 2.15
C GLN A 75 1.75 -5.38 3.16
N ALA A 76 2.94 -5.02 3.68
CA ALA A 76 3.65 -5.85 4.64
C ALA A 76 2.82 -6.08 5.90
N ARG A 77 2.16 -5.03 6.41
CA ARG A 77 1.25 -5.16 7.55
C ARG A 77 0.09 -6.11 7.26
N HIS A 78 -0.53 -6.03 6.09
CA HIS A 78 -1.62 -6.94 5.72
C HIS A 78 -1.16 -8.39 5.72
N VAL A 79 -0.02 -8.69 5.11
CA VAL A 79 0.55 -10.04 5.08
C VAL A 79 0.85 -10.52 6.51
N LEU A 80 1.40 -9.65 7.37
CA LEU A 80 1.67 -10.00 8.76
C LEU A 80 0.42 -10.24 9.61
N GLU A 81 -0.70 -9.59 9.30
CA GLU A 81 -1.98 -9.83 9.98
C GLU A 81 -2.72 -11.06 9.42
N ALA A 82 -2.55 -11.35 8.12
CA ALA A 82 -3.18 -12.48 7.44
C ALA A 82 -2.46 -13.82 7.68
N THR A 83 -1.13 -13.81 7.84
CA THR A 83 -0.35 -15.00 8.20
C THR A 83 -0.29 -15.15 9.71
N SER A 84 -0.74 -16.29 10.22
CA SER A 84 -0.72 -16.52 11.68
C SER A 84 0.71 -16.51 12.22
N ALA A 85 0.88 -16.15 13.50
CA ALA A 85 2.19 -16.19 14.15
C ALA A 85 2.79 -17.62 14.19
N ALA A 86 1.94 -18.65 14.25
CA ALA A 86 2.36 -20.05 14.26
C ALA A 86 2.87 -20.52 12.89
N GLU A 87 2.20 -20.14 11.79
CA GLU A 87 2.66 -20.44 10.43
C GLU A 87 4.01 -19.77 10.13
N ARG A 88 4.17 -18.50 10.50
CA ARG A 88 5.46 -17.79 10.33
C ARG A 88 6.60 -18.44 11.10
N LEU A 89 6.36 -18.87 12.33
CA LEU A 89 7.37 -19.53 13.15
C LEU A 89 7.77 -20.90 12.56
N HIS A 90 6.79 -21.62 12.00
CA HIS A 90 7.05 -22.90 11.32
C HIS A 90 7.89 -22.73 10.06
N GLU A 91 7.66 -21.66 9.30
CA GLU A 91 8.37 -21.35 8.05
C GLU A 91 9.65 -20.53 8.26
N GLY A 92 9.95 -20.11 9.49
CA GLY A 92 11.11 -19.27 9.80
C GLY A 92 11.03 -17.85 9.22
N VAL A 93 9.83 -17.38 8.85
CA VAL A 93 9.61 -16.08 8.21
C VAL A 93 9.49 -14.98 9.26
N THR A 94 10.37 -13.98 9.19
CA THR A 94 10.35 -12.83 10.10
C THR A 94 9.51 -11.67 9.58
N ALA A 95 9.17 -10.71 10.45
CA ALA A 95 8.52 -9.47 10.05
C ALA A 95 9.41 -8.59 9.16
N GLU A 96 10.73 -8.76 9.22
CA GLU A 96 11.67 -8.10 8.31
C GLU A 96 11.62 -8.74 6.92
N ASP A 97 11.55 -10.08 6.83
CA ASP A 97 11.44 -10.79 5.55
C ASP A 97 10.17 -10.42 4.79
N VAL A 98 9.03 -10.32 5.49
CA VAL A 98 7.76 -9.89 4.87
C VAL A 98 7.85 -8.45 4.36
N ARG A 99 8.47 -7.55 5.14
CA ARG A 99 8.67 -6.16 4.71
C ARG A 99 9.59 -6.08 3.50
N LEU A 100 10.72 -6.78 3.53
CA LEU A 100 11.67 -6.84 2.41
C LEU A 100 11.00 -7.44 1.16
N GLY A 101 10.23 -8.52 1.32
CA GLY A 101 9.46 -9.14 0.25
C GLY A 101 8.46 -8.18 -0.38
N ALA A 102 7.77 -7.35 0.42
CA ALA A 102 6.85 -6.32 -0.09
C ALA A 102 7.57 -5.27 -0.94
N TYR A 103 8.77 -4.85 -0.52
CA TYR A 103 9.59 -3.94 -1.31
C TYR A 103 10.08 -4.56 -2.64
N LEU A 104 10.38 -5.87 -2.66
CA LEU A 104 10.93 -6.54 -3.84
C LEU A 104 9.91 -6.86 -4.95
N HIS A 105 8.68 -7.25 -4.61
CA HIS A 105 7.73 -7.83 -5.59
C HIS A 105 6.73 -6.81 -6.17
N SER A 106 6.44 -5.73 -5.46
CA SER A 106 5.42 -4.74 -5.86
C SER A 106 5.88 -3.29 -5.73
N GLY A 107 6.97 -3.03 -4.99
CA GLY A 107 7.49 -1.69 -4.73
C GLY A 107 8.71 -1.29 -5.57
N HIS A 108 8.97 -1.88 -6.75
CA HIS A 108 10.20 -1.58 -7.50
C HIS A 108 10.30 -0.10 -7.93
N ASP A 109 9.21 0.47 -8.43
CA ASP A 109 9.13 1.90 -8.76
C ASP A 109 9.21 2.77 -7.48
N ASP A 110 8.61 2.32 -6.37
CA ASP A 110 8.70 2.99 -5.07
C ASP A 110 10.11 2.97 -4.48
N LEU A 111 10.84 1.86 -4.60
CA LEU A 111 12.23 1.73 -4.16
C LEU A 111 13.15 2.66 -4.93
N ALA A 112 12.94 2.79 -6.24
CA ALA A 112 13.67 3.76 -7.06
C ALA A 112 13.38 5.19 -6.59
N LEU A 113 12.13 5.50 -6.25
CA LEU A 113 11.72 6.79 -5.71
C LEU A 113 12.29 7.04 -4.30
N ILE A 114 12.32 6.04 -3.43
CA ILE A 114 12.97 6.09 -2.11
C ILE A 114 14.47 6.37 -2.31
N ALA A 115 15.17 5.61 -3.16
CA ALA A 115 16.58 5.83 -3.43
C ALA A 115 16.86 7.24 -3.95
N HIS A 116 16.02 7.74 -4.87
CA HIS A 116 16.12 9.09 -5.41
C HIS A 116 15.90 10.17 -4.36
N THR A 117 14.86 10.05 -3.54
CA THR A 117 14.53 11.02 -2.49
C THR A 117 15.61 11.05 -1.41
N ARG A 118 16.15 9.89 -1.01
CA ARG A 118 17.30 9.79 -0.10
C ARG A 118 18.51 10.56 -0.62
N GLN A 119 18.86 10.34 -1.89
CA GLN A 119 19.96 11.05 -2.53
C GLN A 119 19.73 12.56 -2.55
N ALA A 120 18.52 13.00 -2.90
CA ALA A 120 18.16 14.41 -2.96
C ALA A 120 18.23 15.12 -1.60
N TYR A 121 17.95 14.41 -0.51
CA TYR A 121 18.07 14.92 0.87
C TYR A 121 19.46 14.67 1.50
N GLY A 122 20.40 14.08 0.77
CA GLY A 122 21.76 13.82 1.26
C GLY A 122 21.87 12.68 2.27
N PHE A 123 20.88 11.79 2.35
CA PHE A 123 20.96 10.59 3.19
C PHE A 123 21.87 9.55 2.52
N SER A 124 22.82 9.00 3.29
CA SER A 124 23.76 7.98 2.79
C SER A 124 23.72 6.70 3.63
N GLY A 125 24.00 5.56 2.98
CA GLY A 125 24.07 4.26 3.63
C GLY A 125 22.78 3.88 4.37
N ARG A 126 22.93 3.37 5.60
CA ARG A 126 21.83 2.87 6.46
C ARG A 126 21.21 3.94 7.37
N GLN A 127 21.39 5.22 7.09
CA GLN A 127 20.75 6.26 7.89
C GLN A 127 19.22 6.09 7.89
N PRO A 128 18.57 6.15 9.06
CA PRO A 128 17.12 6.10 9.17
C PRO A 128 16.49 7.17 8.27
N GLU A 129 15.41 6.79 7.59
CA GLU A 129 14.66 7.71 6.72
C GLU A 129 13.46 8.27 7.50
N PRO A 130 13.44 9.57 7.85
CA PRO A 130 12.33 10.13 8.62
C PRO A 130 10.97 9.98 7.92
N ARG A 131 10.97 9.84 6.58
CA ARG A 131 9.75 9.69 5.79
C ARG A 131 9.16 8.29 5.90
N ALA A 132 9.99 7.27 6.17
CA ALA A 132 9.52 5.93 6.46
C ALA A 132 8.75 5.90 7.79
N GLU A 133 9.22 6.63 8.82
CA GLU A 133 8.52 6.74 10.11
C GLU A 133 7.18 7.47 9.96
N VAL A 134 7.15 8.58 9.21
CA VAL A 134 5.90 9.29 8.91
C VAL A 134 4.92 8.40 8.14
N ALA A 135 5.40 7.63 7.16
CA ALA A 135 4.57 6.69 6.41
C ALA A 135 4.01 5.59 7.33
N GLN A 136 4.83 5.03 8.21
CA GLN A 136 4.42 4.03 9.18
C GLN A 136 3.34 4.57 10.12
N ASP A 137 3.54 5.76 10.68
CA ASP A 137 2.54 6.42 11.55
C ASP A 137 1.20 6.64 10.82
N LEU A 138 1.23 7.08 9.55
CA LEU A 138 0.03 7.24 8.75
C LEU A 138 -0.68 5.90 8.48
N VAL A 139 0.07 4.85 8.15
CA VAL A 139 -0.47 3.49 7.96
C VAL A 139 -1.11 3.01 9.24
N ASP A 140 -0.48 3.24 10.39
CA ASP A 140 -0.99 2.77 11.67
C ASP A 140 -2.25 3.51 12.11
N ARG A 141 -2.26 4.84 12.01
CA ARG A 141 -3.43 5.66 12.36
C ARG A 141 -4.63 5.41 11.46
N HIS A 142 -4.41 5.10 10.18
CA HIS A 142 -5.48 4.93 9.20
C HIS A 142 -5.73 3.47 8.81
N TRP A 143 -5.23 2.49 9.57
CA TRP A 143 -5.32 1.08 9.19
C TRP A 143 -6.73 0.62 8.88
N THR A 144 -7.72 1.02 9.71
CA THR A 144 -9.13 0.70 9.45
C THR A 144 -9.63 1.26 8.12
N ASP A 145 -9.22 2.46 7.75
CA ASP A 145 -9.61 3.08 6.48
C ASP A 145 -8.89 2.41 5.29
N ILE A 146 -7.61 2.05 5.45
CA ILE A 146 -6.83 1.26 4.47
C ILE A 146 -7.56 -0.05 4.17
N CYS A 147 -7.94 -0.80 5.21
CA CYS A 147 -8.69 -2.04 5.06
C CYS A 147 -10.02 -1.83 4.32
N ARG A 148 -10.76 -0.74 4.59
CA ARG A 148 -12.00 -0.41 3.86
C ARG A 148 -11.73 -0.11 2.39
N ILE A 149 -10.71 0.69 2.08
CA ILE A 149 -10.32 1.02 0.70
C ILE A 149 -9.92 -0.26 -0.04
N ALA A 150 -9.02 -1.06 0.52
CA ALA A 150 -8.54 -2.30 -0.08
C ALA A 150 -9.69 -3.29 -0.35
N THR A 151 -10.57 -3.50 0.62
CA THR A 151 -11.76 -4.35 0.47
C THR A 151 -12.66 -3.87 -0.68
N ARG A 152 -12.86 -2.55 -0.79
CA ARG A 152 -13.65 -1.98 -1.89
C ARG A 152 -12.93 -2.03 -3.23
N LEU A 153 -11.61 -1.90 -3.26
CA LEU A 153 -10.79 -2.09 -4.47
C LEU A 153 -10.92 -3.52 -4.98
N LEU A 154 -10.88 -4.53 -4.12
CA LEU A 154 -11.09 -5.92 -4.53
C LEU A 154 -12.48 -6.14 -5.13
N LYS A 155 -13.51 -5.52 -4.54
CA LYS A 155 -14.89 -5.62 -5.03
C LYS A 155 -15.11 -4.90 -6.36
N HIS A 156 -14.55 -3.70 -6.52
CA HIS A 156 -14.90 -2.79 -7.62
C HIS A 156 -13.80 -2.64 -8.66
N ARG A 157 -12.59 -3.15 -8.39
CA ARG A 157 -11.34 -3.02 -9.17
C ARG A 157 -10.85 -1.60 -9.35
N THR A 158 -11.70 -0.59 -9.23
CA THR A 158 -11.35 0.83 -9.36
C THR A 158 -12.26 1.67 -8.47
N LEU A 159 -11.68 2.60 -7.73
CA LEU A 159 -12.40 3.56 -6.91
C LEU A 159 -12.08 4.98 -7.35
N THR A 160 -13.12 5.78 -7.56
CA THR A 160 -13.01 7.23 -7.78
C THR A 160 -12.73 7.98 -6.48
N ASP A 161 -12.32 9.25 -6.56
CA ASP A 161 -12.13 10.12 -5.39
C ASP A 161 -13.34 10.14 -4.45
N ALA A 162 -14.55 10.31 -4.99
CA ALA A 162 -15.77 10.34 -4.19
C ALA A 162 -15.98 9.02 -3.42
N GLN A 163 -15.69 7.88 -4.06
CA GLN A 163 -15.79 6.58 -3.41
C GLN A 163 -14.71 6.37 -2.36
N LEU A 164 -13.50 6.88 -2.60
CA LEU A 164 -12.40 6.87 -1.62
C LEU A 164 -12.75 7.72 -0.40
N ARG A 165 -13.31 8.92 -0.60
CA ARG A 165 -13.73 9.83 0.48
C ARG A 165 -14.77 9.23 1.41
N VAL A 166 -15.67 8.39 0.90
CA VAL A 166 -16.62 7.62 1.74
C VAL A 166 -15.91 6.63 2.66
N CYS A 167 -14.74 6.11 2.26
CA CYS A 167 -13.97 5.19 3.09
C CYS A 167 -13.18 5.88 4.20
N VAL A 168 -12.86 7.17 4.05
CA VAL A 168 -12.02 7.97 4.95
C VAL A 168 -12.77 9.21 5.49
N PRO A 169 -13.89 9.05 6.21
CA PRO A 169 -14.70 10.19 6.65
C PRO A 169 -13.95 11.14 7.60
N ALA A 170 -12.90 10.67 8.25
CA ALA A 170 -12.08 11.44 9.18
C ALA A 170 -11.05 12.37 8.50
N ILE A 171 -10.80 12.22 7.18
CA ILE A 171 -9.83 13.04 6.45
C ILE A 171 -10.56 14.22 5.79
N PRO A 172 -10.30 15.48 6.21
CA PRO A 172 -10.98 16.64 5.65
C PRO A 172 -10.72 16.81 4.14
N LEU A 173 -11.66 17.46 3.46
CA LEU A 173 -11.47 17.84 2.07
C LEU A 173 -10.38 18.92 1.99
N ALA A 174 -9.49 18.79 1.00
CA ALA A 174 -8.57 19.86 0.67
C ALA A 174 -9.40 21.07 0.19
N SER A 175 -9.32 22.17 0.95
CA SER A 175 -9.92 23.47 0.62
C SER A 175 -9.30 24.10 -0.63
#